data_AF-A0A8S0TMI3-F1
#
_entry.id   AF-A0A8S0TMI3-F1
#
_cell.length_a   1.000
_cell.length_b   1.000
_cell.length_c   1.000
_cell.angle_alpha   90.00
_cell.angle_beta   90.00
_cell.angle_gamma   90.00
#
_symmetry.space_group_name_H-M   'P 1'
#
loop_
_entity.id
_entity.type
_entity.pdbx_description
1 polymer ?
#
loop_
_entity_poly.entity_id
_entity_poly.type
_entity_poly.pdbx_seq_one_letter_code
_entity_poly.pdbx_strand_id
1 'polypeptide(L)' 'MGKRKAKSKPPPKKRMDKLDTVFSCPFCNHGTSVECRIDMKNLIGEASCRICQESFSTTVTDTANG' A
#
# COMPACT_ATOMS: atom_id res chain seq x y z
N MET A 1 -14.49 41.54 27.49
CA MET A 1 -14.44 41.23 26.04
C MET A 1 -13.37 40.17 25.80
N GLY A 2 -13.75 38.89 25.82
CA GLY A 2 -12.81 37.76 25.84
C GLY A 2 -12.25 37.42 24.46
N LYS A 3 -10.92 37.41 24.32
CA LYS A 3 -10.20 37.00 23.11
C LYS A 3 -10.38 35.48 22.92
N ARG A 4 -11.28 35.06 22.04
CA ARG A 4 -11.44 33.64 21.67
C ARG A 4 -10.19 33.21 20.88
N LYS A 5 -9.42 32.26 21.43
CA LYS A 5 -8.32 31.63 20.70
C LYS A 5 -8.89 30.93 19.46
N ALA A 6 -8.46 31.34 18.28
CA ALA A 6 -8.81 30.68 17.04
C ALA A 6 -8.35 29.22 17.10
N LYS A 7 -9.27 28.28 16.84
CA LYS A 7 -8.99 26.86 16.82
C LYS A 7 -8.07 26.59 15.63
N SER A 8 -6.82 26.19 15.90
CA SER A 8 -5.84 25.84 14.88
C SER A 8 -6.40 24.77 13.95
N LYS A 9 -6.34 25.00 12.64
CA LYS A 9 -6.74 23.97 11.65
C LYS A 9 -5.79 22.77 11.78
N PRO A 10 -6.29 21.52 11.74
CA PRO A 10 -5.44 20.36 11.76
C PRO A 10 -4.46 20.40 10.58
N PRO A 11 -3.22 19.90 10.76
CA PRO A 11 -2.22 19.91 9.71
C PRO A 11 -2.75 19.16 8.47
N PRO A 12 -2.46 19.66 7.26
CA PRO A 12 -2.87 19.00 6.04
C PRO A 12 -2.27 17.58 6.01
N LYS A 13 -3.13 16.59 5.76
CA LYS A 13 -2.68 15.20 5.58
C LYS A 13 -1.68 15.17 4.42
N LYS A 14 -0.50 14.59 4.65
CA LYS A 14 0.49 14.33 3.59
C LYS A 14 -0.24 13.57 2.48
N ARG A 15 -0.15 14.09 1.24
CA ARG A 15 -0.68 13.37 0.08
C ARG A 15 0.14 12.09 -0.06
N MET A 16 -0.51 10.95 0.13
CA MET A 16 0.03 9.66 -0.30
C MET A 16 -0.45 9.50 -1.74
N ASP A 17 0.48 9.53 -2.69
CA ASP A 17 0.17 9.15 -4.06
C ASP A 17 -0.33 7.71 -4.06
N LYS A 18 -1.42 7.44 -4.78
CA LYS A 18 -1.92 6.08 -4.91
C LYS A 18 -0.95 5.31 -5.78
N LEU A 19 -0.27 4.35 -5.18
CA LEU A 19 0.45 3.33 -5.94
C LEU A 19 -0.57 2.51 -6.75
N ASP A 20 -0.17 2.10 -7.95
CA ASP A 20 -0.96 1.16 -8.73
C ASP A 20 -1.09 -0.15 -7.93
N THR A 21 -2.32 -0.65 -7.83
CA THR A 21 -2.63 -1.88 -7.10
C THR A 21 -2.74 -3.10 -8.03
N VAL A 22 -2.32 -2.94 -9.29
CA VAL A 22 -2.70 -3.83 -10.39
C VAL A 22 -1.48 -4.09 -11.26
N PHE A 23 -1.01 -5.34 -11.28
CA PHE A 23 0.21 -5.73 -11.99
C PHE A 23 -0.03 -6.89 -12.96
N SER A 24 0.86 -7.02 -13.95
CA SER A 24 0.86 -8.14 -14.90
C SER A 24 1.56 -9.35 -14.30
N CYS A 25 0.97 -10.53 -14.47
CA CYS A 25 1.59 -11.78 -14.02
C CYS A 25 2.69 -12.22 -15.01
N PRO A 26 3.94 -12.46 -14.54
CA PRO A 26 5.04 -12.88 -15.43
C PRO A 26 4.90 -14.31 -15.94
N PHE A 27 4.01 -15.12 -15.35
CA PHE A 27 3.82 -16.52 -15.73
C PHE A 27 2.73 -16.70 -16.80
N CYS A 28 1.55 -16.09 -16.59
CA CYS A 28 0.42 -16.22 -17.52
C CYS A 28 0.23 -15.01 -18.43
N ASN A 29 1.05 -13.97 -18.29
CA ASN A 29 1.07 -12.74 -19.11
C ASN A 29 -0.26 -11.98 -19.22
N HIS A 30 -1.23 -12.29 -18.37
CA HIS A 30 -2.46 -11.52 -18.29
C HIS A 30 -2.19 -10.22 -17.53
N GLY A 31 -2.53 -9.10 -18.16
CA GLY A 31 -2.50 -7.80 -17.51
C GLY A 31 -3.52 -7.75 -16.37
N THR A 32 -3.20 -7.02 -15.31
CA THR A 32 -4.11 -6.72 -14.20
C THR A 32 -4.58 -7.91 -13.33
N SER A 33 -3.79 -8.98 -13.29
CA SER A 33 -4.18 -10.23 -12.62
C SER A 33 -3.57 -10.44 -11.24
N VAL A 34 -2.50 -9.70 -10.90
CA VAL A 34 -1.78 -9.86 -9.64
C VAL A 34 -2.33 -8.93 -8.57
N GLU A 35 -2.69 -9.51 -7.43
CA GLU A 35 -2.97 -8.80 -6.18
C GLU A 35 -1.78 -8.84 -5.24
N CYS A 36 -1.59 -7.78 -4.45
CA CYS A 36 -0.57 -7.74 -3.40
C CYS A 36 -1.20 -7.54 -2.02
N ARG A 37 -0.75 -8.32 -1.03
CA ARG A 37 -1.10 -8.19 0.38
C ARG A 37 0.15 -7.88 1.19
N ILE A 38 0.08 -6.90 2.07
CA ILE A 38 1.19 -6.51 2.94
C ILE A 38 0.75 -6.69 4.38
N ASP A 39 1.32 -7.68 5.05
CA ASP A 39 1.17 -7.87 6.49
C ASP A 39 2.34 -7.21 7.21
N MET A 40 2.12 -5.97 7.65
CA MET A 40 3.14 -5.21 8.39
C MET A 40 3.41 -5.77 9.80
N LYS A 41 2.53 -6.62 10.37
CA LYS A 41 2.78 -7.23 11.69
C LYS A 41 3.83 -8.32 11.60
N ASN A 42 3.76 -9.11 10.54
CA ASN A 42 4.68 -10.21 10.28
C ASN A 42 5.82 -9.82 9.33
N LEU A 43 5.79 -8.61 8.79
CA LEU A 43 6.70 -8.11 7.76
C LEU A 43 6.75 -9.01 6.52
N ILE A 44 5.59 -9.50 6.08
CA ILE A 44 5.45 -10.36 4.90
C ILE A 44 4.61 -9.64 3.84
N GLY A 45 5.15 -9.54 2.62
CA GLY A 45 4.43 -9.16 1.41
C GLY A 45 4.17 -10.40 0.57
N GLU A 46 2.93 -10.57 0.10
CA GLU A 46 2.51 -11.66 -0.76
C GLU A 46 1.92 -11.10 -2.06
N ALA A 47 2.32 -11.65 -3.20
CA ALA A 47 1.75 -11.38 -4.52
C ALA A 47 1.11 -12.67 -5.06
N SER A 48 -0.13 -12.59 -5.53
CA SER A 48 -0.88 -13.74 -6.04
C SER A 48 -1.61 -13.41 -7.34
N CYS A 49 -1.49 -14.28 -8.36
CA CYS A 49 -2.20 -14.13 -9.62
C CYS A 49 -3.58 -14.80 -9.55
N ARG A 50 -4.66 -14.05 -9.83
CA ARG A 50 -6.04 -14.59 -9.87
C ARG A 50 -6.33 -15.57 -11.01
N ILE A 51 -5.44 -15.64 -12.01
CA ILE A 51 -5.68 -16.41 -13.25
C ILE A 51 -4.95 -17.75 -13.19
N CYS A 52 -3.62 -17.73 -13.05
CA CYS A 52 -2.82 -18.96 -12.99
C CYS A 52 -2.53 -19.44 -11.57
N GLN A 53 -2.99 -18.72 -10.53
CA GLN A 53 -2.86 -19.09 -9.12
C GLN A 53 -1.43 -19.18 -8.59
N GLU A 54 -0.44 -18.70 -9.36
CA GLU A 54 0.94 -18.59 -8.89
C GLU A 54 1.05 -17.54 -7.78
N SER A 55 1.87 -17.83 -6.76
CA SER A 55 2.09 -16.94 -5.62
C SER A 55 3.57 -16.78 -5.28
N PHE A 56 3.91 -15.59 -4.79
CA PHE A 56 5.26 -15.24 -4.35
C PHE A 56 5.16 -14.47 -3.04
N SER A 57 6.03 -14.77 -2.08
CA SER A 57 6.12 -14.04 -0.82
C SER A 57 7.55 -13.57 -0.56
N THR A 58 7.66 -12.39 0.04
CA THR A 58 8.94 -11.78 0.43
C THR A 58 8.79 -11.04 1.73
N THR A 59 9.90 -10.81 2.43
CA THR A 59 9.94 -9.88 3.55
C THR A 59 9.72 -8.45 3.06
N VAL A 60 8.96 -7.66 3.81
CA VAL A 60 8.74 -6.23 3.55
C VAL A 60 9.43 -5.38 4.60
N THR A 61 9.89 -4.20 4.19
CA THR A 61 10.52 -3.22 5.06
C THR A 61 9.52 -2.15 5.48
N ASP A 62 9.56 -1.75 6.76
CA ASP A 62 8.82 -0.58 7.23
C ASP A 62 9.57 0.69 6.80
N THR A 63 9.04 1.38 5.79
CA THR A 63 9.60 2.65 5.30
C THR A 63 8.96 3.88 5.95
N ALA A 64 8.11 3.72 6.98
CA ALA A 64 7.48 4.84 7.67
C ALA A 64 8.44 5.70 8.52
N ASN A 65 9.69 5.27 8.70
CA ASN A 65 10.74 5.98 9.43
C ASN A 65 11.91 6.34 8.50
N GLY A 66 11.70 7.34 7.63
CA GLY A 66 12.72 8.02 6.84
C GLY A 66 12.45 9.51 6.81
#